data_AF-A0A9W6VDY0-F1
#
_entry.id   AF-A0A9W6VDY0-F1
#
_cell.length_a   1.000
_cell.length_b   1.000
_cell.length_c   1.000
_cell.angle_alpha   90.00
_cell.angle_beta   90.00
_cell.angle_gamma   90.00
#
_symmetry.space_group_name_H-M   'P 1'
#
loop_
_entity.id
_entity.type
_entity.pdbx_description
1 polymer ?
#
loop_
_entity_poly.entity_id
_entity_poly.type
_entity_poly.pdbx_seq_one_letter_code
_entity_poly.pdbx_strand_id
1 'polypeptide(L)'
;MVTRRWHGTSTRGSAARIVTAIGAIFAIIEVVYILLVVLGANAGNAFVRFVASLAEPLALFFPGLFPIANPTLAVIVNYGLAAVFWLVVAGFIARLLR
;
A
#
# COMPACT_ATOMS: atom_id res chain seq x y z
N MET A 1 -9.62 -43.48 -21.30
CA MET A 1 -10.53 -42.45 -20.76
C MET A 1 -9.71 -41.41 -20.01
N VAL A 2 -9.53 -40.21 -20.56
CA VAL A 2 -8.81 -39.11 -19.89
C VAL A 2 -9.86 -38.13 -19.39
N THR A 3 -10.11 -38.11 -18.08
CA THR A 3 -10.98 -37.10 -17.47
C THR A 3 -10.22 -35.77 -17.40
N ARG A 4 -10.49 -34.89 -18.37
CA ARG A 4 -10.10 -33.48 -18.32
C ARG A 4 -10.72 -32.87 -17.06
N ARG A 5 -9.89 -32.60 -16.04
CA ARG A 5 -10.29 -31.79 -14.89
C ARG A 5 -10.43 -30.35 -15.37
N TRP A 6 -11.68 -29.93 -15.58
CA TRP A 6 -12.04 -28.55 -15.83
C TRP A 6 -11.63 -27.71 -14.61
N HIS A 7 -10.56 -26.92 -14.76
CA HIS A 7 -10.28 -25.81 -13.87
C HIS A 7 -11.37 -24.77 -14.11
N GLY A 8 -12.43 -24.82 -13.32
CA GLY A 8 -13.36 -23.70 -13.22
C GLY A 8 -12.59 -22.51 -12.65
N THR A 9 -12.22 -21.57 -13.51
CA THR A 9 -11.81 -20.23 -13.10
C THR A 9 -13.04 -19.55 -12.51
N SER A 10 -13.30 -19.81 -11.23
CA SER A 10 -14.32 -19.14 -10.45
C SER A 10 -14.03 -17.64 -10.47
N THR A 11 -14.93 -16.86 -11.10
CA THR A 11 -14.89 -15.39 -11.22
C THR A 11 -14.58 -14.67 -9.88
N ARG A 12 -14.92 -15.31 -8.75
CA ARG A 12 -14.58 -14.86 -7.39
C ARG A 12 -13.07 -14.75 -7.11
N GLY A 13 -12.27 -15.66 -7.66
CA GLY A 13 -10.81 -15.63 -7.50
C GLY A 13 -10.13 -14.48 -8.26
N SER A 14 -10.74 -14.00 -9.34
CA SER A 14 -10.22 -12.87 -10.12
C SER A 14 -10.43 -11.54 -9.41
N ALA A 15 -11.64 -11.28 -8.89
CA ALA A 15 -11.93 -10.07 -8.13
C ALA A 15 -11.06 -9.95 -6.87
N ALA A 16 -10.87 -11.06 -6.15
CA ALA A 16 -10.00 -11.13 -4.99
C ALA A 16 -8.55 -10.73 -5.29
N ARG A 17 -8.01 -11.26 -6.39
CA ARG A 17 -6.65 -10.95 -6.82
C ARG A 17 -6.50 -9.47 -7.17
N ILE A 18 -7.48 -8.88 -7.82
CA ILE A 18 -7.44 -7.46 -8.19
C ILE A 18 -7.39 -6.58 -6.94
N VAL A 19 -8.28 -6.81 -5.97
CA VAL A 19 -8.31 -5.99 -4.75
C VAL A 19 -7.03 -6.16 -3.94
N THR A 20 -6.53 -7.38 -3.83
CA THR A 20 -5.26 -7.66 -3.14
C THR A 20 -4.08 -6.98 -3.84
N ALA A 21 -4.06 -7.00 -5.17
CA ALA A 21 -3.03 -6.34 -5.96
C ALA A 21 -3.06 -4.82 -5.78
N ILE A 22 -4.25 -4.21 -5.77
CA ILE A 22 -4.41 -2.76 -5.56
C ILE A 22 -3.90 -2.36 -4.17
N GLY A 23 -4.32 -3.06 -3.11
CA GLY A 23 -3.85 -2.76 -1.76
C GLY A 23 -2.33 -2.97 -1.60
N ALA A 24 -1.76 -3.98 -2.24
CA ALA A 24 -0.31 -4.17 -2.27
C ALA A 24 0.42 -3.02 -2.99
N ILE A 25 -0.13 -2.52 -4.10
CA ILE A 25 0.43 -1.37 -4.82
C ILE A 25 0.42 -0.12 -3.94
N PHE A 26 -0.68 0.14 -3.23
CA PHE A 26 -0.76 1.29 -2.31
C PHE A 26 0.28 1.21 -1.19
N ALA A 27 0.43 0.04 -0.57
CA ALA A 27 1.48 -0.17 0.43
C ALA A 27 2.89 0.05 -0.14
N ILE A 28 3.16 -0.39 -1.38
CA ILE A 28 4.44 -0.14 -2.04
C ILE A 28 4.68 1.36 -2.24
N ILE A 29 3.68 2.10 -2.70
CA ILE A 29 3.80 3.56 -2.91
C ILE A 29 4.20 4.27 -1.61
N GLU A 30 3.56 3.92 -0.50
CA GLU A 30 3.87 4.51 0.81
C GLU A 30 5.27 4.13 1.30
N VAL A 31 5.68 2.87 1.13
CA VAL A 31 7.04 2.44 1.46
C VAL A 31 8.08 3.20 0.63
N VAL A 32 7.84 3.38 -0.66
CA VAL A 32 8.73 4.17 -1.53
C VAL A 32 8.80 5.61 -1.05
N TYR A 33 7.67 6.23 -0.70
CA TYR A 33 7.65 7.59 -0.14
C TYR A 33 8.48 7.69 1.15
N ILE A 34 8.31 6.75 2.08
CA ILE A 34 9.10 6.68 3.32
C ILE A 34 10.59 6.58 3.00
N LEU A 35 10.99 5.69 2.08
CA LEU A 35 12.40 5.55 1.68
C LEU A 35 12.95 6.86 1.10
N LEU A 36 12.20 7.55 0.25
CA LEU A 36 12.62 8.85 -0.30
C LEU A 36 12.88 9.86 0.82
N VAL A 37 12.00 9.94 1.82
CA VAL A 37 12.18 10.87 2.95
C VAL A 37 13.34 10.45 3.84
N VAL A 38 13.45 9.17 4.18
CA VAL A 38 14.50 8.65 5.08
C VAL A 38 15.89 8.74 4.44
N LEU A 39 15.99 8.50 3.13
CA LEU A 39 17.23 8.64 2.37
C LEU A 39 17.59 10.11 2.09
N GLY A 40 16.76 11.07 2.52
CA GLY A 40 17.00 12.50 2.32
C GLY A 40 16.90 12.92 0.84
N ALA A 41 16.01 12.29 0.08
CA ALA A 41 15.80 12.64 -1.32
C ALA A 41 15.38 14.11 -1.44
N ASN A 42 15.87 14.78 -2.49
CA ASN A 42 15.59 16.19 -2.72
C ASN A 42 14.09 16.42 -2.97
N ALA A 43 13.42 17.10 -2.03
CA ALA A 43 11.99 17.43 -2.11
C ALA A 43 11.62 18.32 -3.31
N GLY A 44 12.59 19.03 -3.91
CA GLY A 44 12.41 19.77 -5.15
C GLY A 44 12.35 18.90 -6.41
N ASN A 45 12.68 17.61 -6.32
CA ASN A 45 12.65 16.69 -7.46
C ASN A 45 11.19 16.37 -7.85
N ALA A 46 10.90 16.45 -9.15
CA ALA A 46 9.58 16.12 -9.70
C ALA A 46 9.13 14.70 -9.35
N PHE A 47 10.05 13.73 -9.29
CA PHE A 47 9.75 12.35 -8.91
C PHE A 47 9.31 12.23 -7.44
N VAL A 48 10.01 12.91 -6.52
CA VAL A 48 9.65 12.90 -5.09
C VAL A 48 8.29 13.54 -4.89
N ARG A 49 8.03 14.68 -5.54
CA ARG A 49 6.72 15.36 -5.50
C ARG A 49 5.60 14.51 -6.08
N PHE A 50 5.87 13.78 -7.16
CA PHE A 50 4.93 12.85 -7.76
C PHE A 50 4.56 11.73 -6.78
N VAL A 51 5.55 11.06 -6.20
CA VAL A 51 5.30 10.01 -5.20
C VAL A 51 4.58 10.56 -3.97
N ALA A 52 4.96 11.75 -3.48
CA ALA A 52 4.28 12.41 -2.37
C ALA A 52 2.79 12.65 -2.67
N SER A 53 2.47 13.13 -3.88
CA SER A 53 1.09 13.38 -4.29
C SER A 53 0.21 12.13 -4.37
N LEU A 54 0.83 10.95 -4.54
CA LEU A 54 0.15 9.66 -4.44
C LEU A 54 0.05 9.18 -3.00
N ALA A 55 1.11 9.35 -2.20
CA ALA A 55 1.18 8.86 -0.83
C ALA A 55 0.29 9.65 0.14
N GLU A 56 0.21 10.97 0.02
CA GLU A 56 -0.62 11.83 0.88
C GLU A 56 -2.09 11.38 0.98
N PRO A 57 -2.83 11.14 -0.12
CA PRO A 57 -4.20 10.65 -0.03
C PRO A 57 -4.30 9.18 0.40
N LEU A 58 -3.28 8.36 0.13
CA LEU A 58 -3.24 6.95 0.51
C LEU A 58 -3.01 6.75 2.02
N ALA A 59 -2.35 7.71 2.65
CA ALA A 59 -2.12 7.73 4.09
C ALA A 59 -3.40 8.07 4.88
N LEU A 60 -4.50 8.44 4.19
CA LEU A 60 -5.83 8.64 4.75
C LEU A 60 -5.82 9.64 5.92
N PHE A 61 -6.03 9.14 7.15
CA PHE A 61 -6.10 9.92 8.38
C PHE A 61 -4.88 9.72 9.28
N PHE A 62 -3.90 8.91 8.88
CA PHE A 62 -2.70 8.64 9.69
C PHE A 62 -1.77 9.85 9.86
N PRO A 63 -1.51 10.68 8.83
CA PRO A 63 -0.68 11.87 8.97
C PRO A 63 -1.23 12.83 10.01
N GLY A 64 -0.44 13.10 11.06
CA GLY A 64 -0.79 14.05 12.12
C GLY A 64 -1.58 13.49 13.30
N LEU A 65 -1.86 12.18 13.35
CA LEU A 65 -2.48 11.56 14.54
C LEU A 65 -1.59 11.58 15.78
N PHE A 66 -0.29 11.41 15.56
CA PHE A 66 0.69 11.32 16.63
C PHE A 66 1.52 12.61 16.69
N PRO A 67 1.60 13.28 17.85
CA PRO A 67 2.46 14.45 18.01
C PRO A 67 3.93 13.99 18.10
N ILE A 68 4.58 13.86 16.94
CA ILE A 68 5.98 13.46 16.83
C ILE A 68 6.81 14.69 16.46
N ALA A 69 7.76 15.06 17.32
CA ALA A 69 8.59 16.26 17.12
C ALA A 69 9.62 16.11 15.98
N ASN A 70 10.09 14.89 15.71
CA ASN A 70 11.04 14.63 14.64
C ASN A 70 10.30 14.36 13.31
N PRO A 71 10.53 15.17 12.25
CA PRO A 71 9.77 15.08 11.01
C PRO A 71 9.97 13.77 10.26
N THR A 72 11.20 13.22 10.26
CA THR A 72 11.50 11.94 9.59
C THR A 72 10.80 10.78 10.30
N LEU A 73 10.86 10.75 11.64
CA LEU A 73 10.13 9.77 12.45
C LEU A 73 8.61 9.90 12.27
N ALA A 74 8.09 11.12 12.17
CA ALA A 74 6.67 11.36 11.91
C ALA A 74 6.25 10.73 10.57
N VAL A 75 7.06 10.87 9.52
CA VAL A 75 6.79 10.24 8.23
C VAL A 75 6.84 8.72 8.32
N ILE A 76 7.89 8.16 8.92
CA ILE A 76 8.03 6.69 9.08
C ILE A 76 6.81 6.12 9.80
N VAL A 77 6.38 6.74 10.90
CA VAL A 77 5.25 6.23 11.69
C VAL A 77 3.93 6.39 10.94
N ASN A 78 3.63 7.59 10.45
CA ASN A 78 2.31 7.86 9.84
C ASN A 78 2.12 7.08 8.54
N TYR A 79 3.10 7.13 7.64
CA TYR A 79 3.02 6.43 6.35
C TYR A 79 3.33 4.93 6.50
N GLY A 80 4.14 4.54 7.49
CA GLY A 80 4.41 3.13 7.77
C GLY A 80 3.17 2.41 8.32
N LEU A 81 2.40 3.07 9.18
CA LEU A 81 1.12 2.54 9.67
C LEU A 81 0.10 2.43 8.54
N ALA A 82 0.04 3.42 7.64
CA ALA A 82 -0.80 3.34 6.46
C ALA A 82 -0.42 2.14 5.55
N ALA A 83 0.89 1.89 5.40
CA ALA A 83 1.34 0.79 4.54
C ALA A 83 0.94 -0.56 5.13
N VAL A 84 1.12 -0.72 6.45
CA VAL A 84 0.65 -1.91 7.18
C VAL A 84 -0.86 -2.05 7.08
N PHE A 85 -1.62 -0.96 7.20
CA PHE A 85 -3.07 -0.97 7.05
C PHE A 85 -3.50 -1.51 5.67
N TRP A 86 -2.89 -1.02 4.58
CA TRP A 86 -3.18 -1.51 3.23
C TRP A 86 -2.83 -2.99 3.04
N LEU A 87 -1.72 -3.47 3.61
CA LEU A 87 -1.36 -4.89 3.59
C LEU A 87 -2.35 -5.76 4.37
N VAL A 88 -2.81 -5.29 5.53
CA VAL A 88 -3.81 -5.99 6.34
C VAL A 88 -5.15 -6.04 5.61
N VAL A 89 -5.62 -4.93 5.05
CA VAL A 89 -6.86 -4.87 4.27
C VAL A 89 -6.79 -5.78 3.04
N ALA A 90 -5.69 -5.72 2.28
CA ALA A 90 -5.47 -6.59 1.13
C ALA A 90 -5.47 -8.07 1.52
N GLY A 91 -4.74 -8.43 2.58
CA GLY A 91 -4.68 -9.81 3.10
C GLY A 91 -6.01 -10.31 3.67
N PHE A 92 -6.75 -9.45 4.37
CA PHE A 92 -8.06 -9.79 4.91
C PHE A 92 -9.08 -10.07 3.80
N ILE A 93 -9.11 -9.23 2.77
CA ILE A 93 -9.97 -9.42 1.60
C ILE A 93 -9.58 -10.68 0.83
N ALA A 94 -8.27 -10.93 0.64
CA ALA A 94 -7.78 -12.16 0.01
C ALA A 94 -8.24 -13.41 0.74
N ARG A 95 -8.28 -13.36 2.08
CA ARG A 95 -8.72 -14.47 2.93
C ARG A 95 -10.24 -14.66 2.92
N LEU A 96 -11.01 -13.58 2.82
CA LEU A 96 -12.47 -13.63 2.77
C LEU A 96 -12.99 -14.18 1.43
N LEU A 97 -12.23 -14.00 0.35
CA LEU A 97 -12.61 -14.42 -1.00
C LEU A 97 -12.05 -15.78 -1.42
N ARG A 98 -11.31 -16.45 -0.53
CA ARG A 98 -10.74 -17.78 -0.73
C ARG A 98 -11.64 -18.85 -0.13
#